data_AF-A0A6L7S5T5-F1
#
_entry.id   AF-A0A6L7S5T5-F1
#
_cell.length_a   1.000
_cell.length_b   1.000
_cell.length_c   1.000
_cell.angle_alpha   90.00
_cell.angle_beta   90.00
_cell.angle_gamma   90.00
#
_symmetry.space_group_name_H-M   'P 1'
#
loop_
_entity.id
_entity.type
_entity.pdbx_description
1 polymer ?
#
loop_
_entity_poly.entity_id
_entity_poly.type
_entity_poly.pdbx_seq_one_letter_code
_entity_poly.pdbx_strand_id
1 'polypeptide(L)' 'MDNLNLDVRPDVSGHFDEASNTISYIVTDPGSDHCAIFDSVMDIDYAAGRITHEH' A
#
# COMPACT_ATOMS: atom_id res chain seq x y z
N MET A 1 8.42 -0.66 30.38
CA MET A 1 7.16 -0.15 29.83
C MET A 1 7.56 0.93 28.86
N ASP A 2 7.69 0.58 27.58
CA ASP A 2 8.19 1.51 26.58
C ASP A 2 7.14 2.60 26.36
N ASN A 3 7.58 3.86 26.47
CA ASN A 3 6.72 5.01 26.27
C ASN A 3 6.44 5.14 24.77
N LEU A 4 5.22 4.82 24.35
CA LEU A 4 4.81 4.90 22.95
C LEU A 4 4.74 6.37 22.53
N ASN A 5 5.61 6.80 21.61
CA ASN A 5 5.57 8.13 21.02
C ASN A 5 4.54 8.16 19.87
N LEU A 6 3.48 8.95 20.02
CA LEU A 6 2.41 9.12 19.02
C LEU A 6 2.53 10.42 18.21
N ASP A 7 3.57 11.22 18.45
CA ASP A 7 3.79 12.48 17.72
C ASP A 7 4.40 12.26 16.34
N VAL A 8 4.93 11.06 16.08
CA VAL A 8 5.46 10.67 14.77
C VAL A 8 4.32 10.52 13.77
N ARG A 9 4.36 11.33 12.72
CA ARG A 9 3.38 11.29 11.63
C ARG A 9 3.98 10.51 10.45
N PRO A 10 3.43 9.34 10.10
CA PRO A 10 3.88 8.62 8.92
C PRO A 10 3.53 9.38 7.64
N ASP A 11 4.33 9.19 6.60
CA ASP A 11 3.98 9.63 5.25
C ASP A 11 3.05 8.59 4.60
N VAL A 12 1.94 9.03 4.01
CA VAL A 12 0.86 8.14 3.53
C VAL A 12 0.46 8.53 2.11
N SER A 13 0.64 7.60 1.18
CA SER A 13 0.20 7.72 -0.21
C SER A 13 -0.92 6.72 -0.52
N GLY A 14 -2.02 7.19 -1.10
CA GLY A 14 -3.14 6.36 -1.54
C GLY A 14 -3.16 6.21 -3.06
N HIS A 15 -3.35 4.98 -3.53
CA HIS A 15 -3.40 4.61 -4.94
C HIS A 15 -4.71 3.90 -5.23
N PHE A 16 -5.56 4.49 -6.08
CA PHE A 16 -6.88 3.95 -6.41
C PHE A 16 -6.81 3.06 -7.64
N ASP A 17 -7.35 1.85 -7.52
CA ASP A 17 -7.61 0.96 -8.64
C ASP A 17 -9.10 1.01 -9.02
N GLU A 18 -9.37 1.46 -10.25
CA GLU A 18 -10.73 1.56 -10.78
C GLU A 18 -11.37 0.19 -11.03
N ALA A 19 -10.57 -0.82 -11.38
CA ALA A 19 -11.07 -2.13 -11.80
C ALA A 19 -11.66 -2.93 -10.62
N SER A 20 -11.01 -2.88 -9.45
CA SER A 20 -11.45 -3.56 -8.23
C SER A 20 -12.16 -2.62 -7.24
N ASN A 21 -12.19 -1.31 -7.52
CA ASN A 21 -12.69 -0.28 -6.60
C ASN A 21 -11.94 -0.27 -5.25
N THR A 22 -10.64 -0.60 -5.27
CA THR A 22 -9.77 -0.67 -4.08
C THR A 22 -8.86 0.55 -4.01
N ILE A 23 -8.57 1.03 -2.79
CA ILE A 23 -7.49 1.99 -2.57
C ILE A 23 -6.38 1.29 -1.79
N SER A 24 -5.23 1.08 -2.43
CA SER A 24 -4.01 0.61 -1.76
C SER A 24 -3.28 1.78 -1.10
N TYR A 25 -2.63 1.53 0.03
CA TYR A 25 -1.85 2.55 0.74
C TYR A 25 -0.39 2.16 0.87
N ILE A 26 0.51 3.11 0.64
CA ILE A 26 1.93 3.02 0.99
C ILE A 26 2.14 3.93 2.20
N VAL A 27 2.66 3.37 3.29
CA VAL A 27 2.95 4.09 4.53
C VAL A 27 4.44 4.00 4.81
N THR A 28 5.11 5.14 4.91
CA THR A 28 6.56 5.25 5.11
C THR A 28 6.87 5.81 6.50
N ASP A 29 7.83 5.20 7.18
CA ASP A 29 8.37 5.74 8.43
C ASP A 29 9.25 6.95 8.12
N PRO A 30 8.94 8.16 8.62
CA PRO A 30 9.73 9.36 8.33
C PRO A 30 11.13 9.34 8.95
N GLY A 31 11.37 8.45 9.93
CA GLY A 31 12.67 8.33 10.61
C GLY A 31 13.64 7.34 9.94
N SER A 32 13.21 6.61 8.92
CA SER A 32 14.02 5.57 8.27
C SER A 32 13.59 5.30 6.82
N ASP A 33 14.21 4.32 6.17
CA ASP A 33 13.84 3.90 4.80
C ASP A 33 12.82 2.75 4.80
N HIS A 34 12.14 2.50 5.91
CA HIS A 34 11.14 1.42 6.00
C HIS A 34 9.76 1.90 5.55
N CYS A 35 9.03 1.03 4.85
CA CYS A 35 7.64 1.24 4.47
C CYS A 35 6.81 -0.04 4.58
N ALA A 36 5.49 0.14 4.62
CA ALA A 36 4.50 -0.93 4.56
C ALA A 36 3.47 -0.63 3.48
N ILE A 37 3.03 -1.68 2.78
CA ILE A 37 2.00 -1.60 1.75
C ILE A 37 0.76 -2.31 2.29
N PHE A 38 -0.37 -1.60 2.24
CA PHE A 38 -1.67 -2.10 2.70
C PHE A 38 -2.60 -2.31 1.53
N ASP A 39 -3.30 -3.46 1.57
CA ASP A 39 -4.35 -3.84 0.63
C ASP A 39 -3.91 -3.73 -0.84
N SER A 40 -2.76 -4.37 -1.14
CA SER A 40 -2.18 -4.38 -2.48
C SER A 40 -3.12 -5.06 -3.48
N VAL A 41 -3.41 -4.38 -4.58
CA VAL A 41 -4.14 -4.96 -5.72
C VAL A 41 -3.18 -5.84 -6.54
N MET A 42 -3.70 -6.97 -7.03
CA MET A 42 -3.03 -7.86 -7.99
C MET A 42 -3.87 -7.86 -9.27
N ASP A 43 -3.32 -7.51 -10.44
CA ASP A 43 -4.12 -7.57 -11.67
C ASP A 43 -4.17 -9.02 -12.13
N ILE A 44 -5.31 -9.69 -11.89
CA ILE A 44 -5.55 -11.08 -12.28
C ILE A 44 -6.56 -11.10 -13.44
N ASP A 45 -6.11 -11.52 -14.62
CA ASP A 45 -7.01 -11.89 -15.72
C ASP A 45 -7.61 -13.27 -15.41
N TYR A 46 -8.85 -13.27 -14.92
CA TYR A 46 -9.62 -14.47 -14.60
C TYR A 46 -9.94 -15.35 -15.82
N ALA A 47 -9.92 -14.82 -17.05
CA ALA A 47 -10.21 -15.59 -18.27
C ALA A 47 -8.98 -16.32 -18.83
N ALA A 48 -7.77 -15.82 -18.55
CA ALA A 48 -6.51 -16.37 -19.04
C ALA A 48 -5.64 -17.05 -17.97
N GLY A 49 -5.94 -16.87 -16.68
CA GLY A 49 -5.10 -17.34 -15.58
C GLY A 49 -3.73 -16.64 -15.51
N ARG A 50 -3.67 -15.37 -15.95
CA ARG A 50 -2.45 -14.58 -16.04
C ARG A 50 -2.52 -13.37 -15.13
N ILE A 51 -1.43 -13.10 -14.40
CA ILE A 51 -1.30 -11.88 -13.59
C ILE A 51 -0.44 -10.85 -14.35
N THR A 52 -0.89 -9.60 -14.38
CA THR A 52 -0.18 -8.47 -14.99
C THR A 52 -0.09 -7.32 -13.99
N HIS A 53 0.78 -6.33 -14.25
CA HIS A 53 0.85 -5.06 -13.53
C HIS A 53 1.36 -4.02 -14.53
N GLU A 54 0.64 -2.92 -14.77
CA GLU A 54 1.10 -1.81 -15.62
C GLU A 54 1.79 -0.71 -14.79
N HIS A 55 2.81 -0.07 -15.38
CA HIS A 55 3.79 0.82 -14.75
C HIS A 55 3.44 2.31 -14.90
#